data_AF-A0A656K0U4-F1
#
_entry.id   AF-A0A656K0U4-F1
#
_cell.length_a   1.000
_cell.length_b   1.000
_cell.length_c   1.000
_cell.angle_alpha   90.00
_cell.angle_beta   90.00
_cell.angle_gamma   90.00
#
_symmetry.space_group_name_H-M   'P 1'
#
loop_
_entity.id
_entity.type
_entity.pdbx_description
1 polymer ?
#
loop_
_entity_poly.entity_id
_entity_poly.type
_entity_poly.pdbx_seq_one_letter_code
_entity_poly.pdbx_strand_id
1 'polypeptide(L)' 'GREEVQKSALHLTGKPLQRILVSPYVRARQTAELVRQSLGFDAPVVTVPWLTPDSSPRQVLAQLDTLGIEDVLLVS' A
#
# COMPACT_ATOMS: atom_id res chain seq x y z
N GLY A 1 -6.64 5.16 13.28
CA GLY A 1 -6.72 6.17 12.19
C GLY A 1 -5.35 6.41 11.57
N ARG A 2 -4.56 7.34 12.14
CA ARG A 2 -3.15 7.57 11.71
C ARG A 2 -2.13 6.69 12.45
N GLU A 3 -2.49 6.17 13.62
CA GLU A 3 -1.61 5.35 14.46
C GLU A 3 -1.42 3.91 13.95
N GLU A 4 -2.34 3.38 13.14
CA GLU A 4 -2.21 2.03 12.55
C GLU A 4 -1.28 1.99 11.34
N VAL A 5 -1.09 3.13 10.65
CA VAL A 5 -0.17 3.23 9.51
C VAL A 5 1.29 3.04 9.97
N GLN A 6 1.62 3.53 11.17
CA GLN A 6 2.98 3.48 11.70
C GLN A 6 3.38 2.08 12.21
N LYS A 7 2.44 1.31 12.78
CA LYS A 7 2.70 -0.07 13.25
C LYS A 7 2.93 -1.07 12.11
N SER A 8 2.36 -0.83 10.92
CA SER A 8 2.58 -1.69 9.74
C SER A 8 3.93 -1.41 9.07
N ALA A 9 4.37 -0.14 9.04
CA ALA A 9 5.68 0.23 8.50
C ALA A 9 6.86 -0.36 9.29
N LEU A 10 6.71 -0.52 10.61
CA LEU A 10 7.70 -1.15 11.49
C LEU A 10 7.83 -2.68 11.31
N HIS A 11 6.87 -3.36 10.67
CA HIS A 11 7.03 -4.78 10.31
C HIS A 11 7.75 -4.99 8.98
N LEU A 12 7.97 -3.92 8.21
CA LEU A 12 8.69 -3.97 6.92
C LEU A 12 10.21 -3.81 7.08
N THR A 13 10.71 -3.53 8.28
CA THR A 13 12.15 -3.52 8.57
C THR A 13 12.70 -4.95 8.54
N GLY A 14 13.09 -5.40 7.35
CA GLY A 14 13.75 -6.70 7.13
C GLY A 14 13.37 -7.40 5.84
N LYS A 15 12.31 -6.96 5.14
CA LYS A 15 11.89 -7.52 3.84
C LYS A 15 11.93 -6.45 2.74
N PRO A 16 12.40 -6.77 1.53
CA PRO A 16 12.45 -5.81 0.44
C PRO A 16 11.02 -5.50 -0.03
N LEU A 17 10.49 -4.34 0.35
CA LEU A 17 9.22 -3.84 -0.16
C LEU A 17 9.27 -3.80 -1.69
N GLN A 18 8.36 -4.50 -2.37
CA GLN A 18 8.38 -4.59 -3.83
C GLN A 18 7.53 -3.51 -4.48
N ARG A 19 6.44 -3.09 -3.82
CA ARG A 19 5.49 -2.11 -4.38
C ARG A 19 4.66 -1.41 -3.31
N ILE A 20 4.25 -0.18 -3.61
CA ILE A 20 3.21 0.55 -2.88
C ILE A 20 1.98 0.66 -3.79
N LEU A 21 0.85 0.11 -3.36
CA LEU A 21 -0.45 0.21 -4.03
C LEU A 21 -1.37 1.15 -3.26
N VAL A 22 -2.04 2.04 -3.96
CA VAL A 22 -2.88 3.07 -3.33
C VAL A 22 -4.27 3.18 -3.96
N SER A 23 -5.25 3.44 -3.11
CA SER A 23 -6.60 3.87 -3.48
C SER A 23 -6.58 5.10 -4.41
N PRO A 24 -7.57 5.26 -5.31
CA PRO A 24 -7.72 6.47 -6.11
C PRO A 24 -8.02 7.73 -5.27
N TYR A 25 -8.43 7.57 -4.00
CA TYR A 25 -8.80 8.70 -3.15
C TYR A 25 -7.58 9.58 -2.82
N VAL A 26 -7.75 10.90 -2.93
CA VAL A 26 -6.68 11.88 -2.75
C VAL A 26 -5.95 11.73 -1.42
N ARG A 27 -6.69 11.47 -0.33
CA ARG A 27 -6.10 11.30 1.01
C ARG A 27 -5.15 10.10 1.06
N ALA A 28 -5.53 8.98 0.46
CA ALA A 28 -4.70 7.77 0.43
C ALA A 28 -3.42 8.02 -0.38
N ARG A 29 -3.53 8.67 -1.55
CA ARG A 29 -2.37 9.03 -2.39
C ARG A 29 -1.37 9.93 -1.67
N GLN A 30 -1.86 10.93 -0.93
CA GLN A 30 -1.01 11.81 -0.13
C GLN A 30 -0.29 11.05 0.99
N THR A 31 -1.00 10.18 1.71
CA THR A 31 -0.38 9.35 2.75
C THR A 31 0.64 8.38 2.16
N ALA A 32 0.34 7.73 1.04
CA ALA A 32 1.26 6.81 0.38
C ALA A 32 2.57 7.48 -0.05
N GLU A 33 2.49 8.72 -0.55
CA GLU A 33 3.69 9.46 -0.96
C GLU A 33 4.56 9.86 0.25
N LEU A 34 3.95 10.30 1.35
CA LEU A 34 4.67 10.56 2.60
C LEU A 34 5.37 9.30 3.14
N VAL A 35 4.71 8.15 3.08
CA VAL A 35 5.29 6.87 3.50
C VAL A 35 6.42 6.45 2.56
N ARG A 36 6.24 6.57 1.23
CA ARG A 36 7.28 6.28 0.24
C ARG A 36 8.56 7.07 0.52
N GLN A 37 8.43 8.38 0.77
CA GLN A 37 9.56 9.26 1.09
C GLN A 37 10.23 8.88 2.42
N SER A 38 9.44 8.57 3.45
CA SER A 38 9.96 8.18 4.78
C SER A 38 10.71 6.84 4.74
N LEU A 39 10.31 5.93 3.85
CA LEU A 39 10.97 4.64 3.63
C LEU A 39 12.20 4.73 2.72
N GLY A 40 12.43 5.86 2.05
CA GLY A 40 13.45 5.97 0.99
C GLY A 40 13.19 5.02 -0.18
N PHE A 41 11.92 4.73 -0.47
CA PHE A 41 11.55 3.77 -1.52
C PHE A 41 11.52 4.44 -2.89
N ASP A 42 12.40 3.99 -3.79
CA ASP A 42 12.63 4.65 -5.08
C ASP A 42 11.50 4.42 -6.10
N ALA A 43 10.79 3.29 -6.02
CA ALA A 43 9.74 2.98 -6.99
C ALA A 43 8.46 3.80 -6.71
N PRO A 44 7.71 4.18 -7.77
CA PRO A 44 6.54 5.03 -7.62
C PRO A 44 5.38 4.33 -6.90
N VAL A 45 4.52 5.13 -6.27
CA VAL A 45 3.23 4.66 -5.78
C VAL A 45 2.31 4.37 -6.96
N VAL A 46 1.73 3.17 -7.00
CA VAL A 46 0.81 2.74 -8.07
C VAL A 46 -0.63 2.87 -7.60
N THR A 47 -1.42 3.67 -8.31
CA THR A 47 -2.85 3.82 -8.01
C THR A 47 -3.64 2.68 -8.65
N VAL A 48 -4.48 2.01 -7.86
CA VAL A 48 -5.31 0.90 -8.31
C VAL A 48 -6.78 1.15 -7.96
N PRO A 49 -7.72 0.96 -8.89
CA PRO A 49 -9.13 1.32 -8.67
C PRO A 49 -9.87 0.36 -7.72
N TRP A 50 -9.31 -0.84 -7.48
CA TRP A 50 -9.91 -1.90 -6.68
C TRP A 50 -9.53 -1.85 -5.19
N LEU A 51 -8.70 -0.88 -4.77
CA LEU A 51 -8.31 -0.68 -3.37
C LEU A 51 -9.11 0.50 -2.81
N THR A 52 -10.43 0.36 -2.70
CA THR A 52 -11.29 1.37 -2.06
C THR A 52 -11.78 0.87 -0.69
N PRO A 53 -12.20 1.76 0.23
CA PRO A 53 -12.77 1.36 1.51
C PRO A 53 -14.00 0.43 1.38
N ASP A 54 -14.70 0.52 0.26
CA ASP A 54 -15.89 -0.29 -0.03
C ASP A 54 -15.55 -1.66 -0.65
N SER A 55 -14.29 -1.87 -1.04
CA SER A 55 -13.83 -3.12 -1.63
C SER A 55 -13.71 -4.21 -0.56
N SER A 56 -14.21 -5.41 -0.87
CA SER A 56 -14.11 -6.52 0.08
C SER A 56 -12.66 -7.04 0.17
N PRO A 57 -12.19 -7.49 1.34
CA PRO A 57 -10.86 -8.07 1.48
C PRO A 57 -10.59 -9.23 0.52
N ARG A 58 -11.61 -10.04 0.21
CA ARG A 58 -11.49 -11.14 -0.76
C ARG A 58 -11.21 -10.65 -2.18
N GLN A 59 -11.85 -9.56 -2.62
CA GLN A 59 -11.58 -8.97 -3.93
C GLN A 59 -10.16 -8.39 -3.99
N VAL A 60 -9.73 -7.73 -2.92
CA VAL A 60 -8.36 -7.21 -2.79
C VAL A 60 -7.33 -8.34 -2.88
N LEU A 61 -7.52 -9.43 -2.14
CA LEU A 61 -6.64 -10.61 -2.19
C LEU A 61 -6.58 -11.23 -3.59
N ALA A 62 -7.73 -11.41 -4.24
CA ALA A 62 -7.76 -11.93 -5.61
C ALA A 62 -6.98 -11.05 -6.60
N GLN A 63 -7.00 -9.73 -6.43
CA GLN A 63 -6.19 -8.82 -7.26
C GLN A 63 -4.69 -8.97 -6.95
N LEU A 64 -4.31 -9.11 -5.68
CA LEU A 64 -2.93 -9.33 -5.27
C LEU A 64 -2.35 -10.63 -5.83
N ASP A 65 -3.14 -11.71 -5.83
CA ASP A 65 -2.74 -13.01 -6.39
C ASP A 65 -2.39 -12.88 -7.88
N THR A 66 -3.11 -12.03 -8.64
CA THR A 66 -2.80 -11.80 -10.06
C THR A 66 -1.50 -11.03 -10.31
N LEU A 67 -1.01 -10.30 -9.31
CA LEU A 67 0.20 -9.49 -9.44
C LEU A 67 1.47 -10.29 -9.09
N GLY A 68 1.34 -11.43 -8.39
CA GLY A 68 2.46 -12.26 -7.97
C GLY A 68 3.46 -11.53 -7.06
N ILE A 69 2.98 -10.60 -6.24
CA ILE A 69 3.82 -9.79 -5.34
C ILE A 69 3.77 -10.39 -3.93
N GLU A 70 4.94 -10.56 -3.31
CA GLU A 70 5.04 -11.17 -1.97
C GLU A 70 4.99 -10.12 -0.85
N ASP A 71 5.73 -9.00 -1.02
CA ASP A 71 5.81 -7.93 -0.03
C ASP A 71 5.31 -6.61 -0.62
N VAL A 72 4.09 -6.22 -0.24
CA VAL A 72 3.38 -5.04 -0.75
C VAL A 72 2.85 -4.17 0.38
N LEU A 73 2.92 -2.85 0.22
CA LEU A 73 2.25 -1.88 1.08
C LEU A 73 0.94 -1.42 0.43
N LEU A 74 -0.18 -1.56 1.15
CA LEU A 74 -1.49 -1.09 0.71
C LEU A 74 -1.88 0.17 1.47
N VAL A 75 -2.39 1.18 0.75
CA VAL A 75 -2.92 2.41 1.34
C VAL A 75 -4.32 2.67 0.79
N SER A 76 -5.37 2.52 1.61
CA SER A 76 -6.79 2.68 1.23
C SER A 76 -7.47 3.89 1.85
#